data_AF-A0A0B6TZI9-F1
#
_entry.id   AF-A0A0B6TZI9-F1
#
_cell.length_a   1.000
_cell.length_b   1.000
_cell.length_c   1.000
_cell.angle_alpha   90.00
_cell.angle_beta   90.00
_cell.angle_gamma   90.00
#
_symmetry.space_group_name_H-M   'P 1'
#
loop_
_entity.id
_entity.type
_entity.pdbx_description
1 polymer ?
#
loop_
_entity_poly.entity_id
_entity_poly.type
_entity_poly.pdbx_seq_one_letter_code
_entity_poly.pdbx_strand_id
1 'polypeptide(L)'
;MNGRDPETNSPQRPQSDGRRRRYFLDHPENDLTADADFANRRPPAPRTAEEVASSTDPVLQADRNTMSTRQAFTWLFGTIIATVVVAYVLAWVARLMGGPVCDAGDALWLCSRSSQIWWPLVTSLVPAAGVIGCAIIMVRKLNSFTRWRPWMGVFWVLIPFAMMWMLQTWQIFIPALTD
;
A
#
# COMPACT_ATOMS: atom_id res chain seq x y z
N MET A 1 -45.01 -26.88 -42.75
CA MET A 1 -43.84 -26.44 -43.53
C MET A 1 -43.78 -24.91 -43.43
N ASN A 2 -43.23 -24.39 -42.34
CA ASN A 2 -41.94 -23.68 -42.27
C ASN A 2 -41.86 -22.42 -43.15
N GLY A 3 -42.24 -21.27 -42.59
CA GLY A 3 -41.84 -19.94 -43.04
C GLY A 3 -41.28 -19.18 -41.84
N ARG A 4 -39.95 -19.02 -41.80
CA ARG A 4 -39.16 -18.42 -40.72
C ARG A 4 -39.49 -16.93 -40.54
N ASP A 5 -39.57 -16.51 -39.29
CA ASP A 5 -39.64 -15.11 -38.84
C ASP A 5 -38.44 -14.27 -39.34
N PRO A 6 -38.61 -12.95 -39.51
CA PRO A 6 -37.56 -12.06 -39.99
C PRO A 6 -36.43 -11.95 -38.96
N GLU A 7 -35.19 -12.05 -39.44
CA GLU A 7 -33.99 -11.79 -38.65
C GLU A 7 -34.12 -10.45 -37.93
N THR A 8 -34.33 -10.53 -36.62
CA THR A 8 -34.24 -9.38 -35.73
C THR A 8 -32.79 -8.94 -35.75
N ASN A 9 -32.52 -7.87 -36.50
CA ASN A 9 -31.24 -7.21 -36.60
C ASN A 9 -30.88 -6.65 -35.21
N SER A 10 -30.27 -7.51 -34.40
CA SER A 10 -29.78 -7.17 -33.07
C SER A 10 -28.66 -6.14 -33.28
N PRO A 11 -28.72 -4.95 -32.65
CA PRO A 11 -27.61 -4.01 -32.75
C PRO A 11 -26.35 -4.69 -32.24
N GLN A 12 -25.41 -4.96 -33.15
CA GLN A 12 -24.09 -5.47 -32.83
C GLN A 12 -23.48 -4.54 -31.76
N ARG A 13 -23.31 -5.04 -30.54
CA ARG A 13 -22.56 -4.31 -29.50
C ARG A 13 -21.17 -4.00 -30.08
N PRO A 14 -20.67 -2.76 -29.99
CA PRO A 14 -19.40 -2.42 -30.60
C PRO A 14 -18.28 -3.20 -29.91
N GLN A 15 -17.80 -4.26 -30.58
CA GLN A 15 -16.65 -5.08 -30.19
C GLN A 15 -15.31 -4.34 -30.45
N SER A 16 -15.34 -3.01 -30.49
CA SER A 16 -14.25 -2.13 -30.96
C SER A 16 -13.56 -1.34 -29.84
N ASP A 17 -14.04 -1.43 -28.61
CA ASP A 17 -13.61 -0.54 -27.53
C ASP A 17 -12.13 -0.75 -27.14
N GLY A 18 -11.68 -2.02 -27.08
CA GLY A 18 -10.30 -2.35 -26.72
C GLY A 18 -9.25 -1.95 -27.77
N ARG A 19 -9.61 -1.93 -29.06
CA ARG A 19 -8.68 -1.54 -30.14
C ARG A 19 -8.52 -0.02 -30.20
N ARG A 20 -9.61 0.75 -30.08
CA ARG A 20 -9.55 2.23 -30.03
C ARG A 20 -8.76 2.74 -28.83
N ARG A 21 -8.92 2.12 -27.66
CA ARG A 21 -8.22 2.54 -26.44
C ARG A 21 -6.70 2.39 -26.56
N ARG A 22 -6.21 1.32 -27.23
CA ARG A 22 -4.77 1.16 -27.52
C ARG A 22 -4.25 2.24 -28.46
N TYR A 23 -4.93 2.48 -29.59
CA TYR A 23 -4.53 3.55 -30.52
C TYR A 23 -4.50 4.93 -29.84
N PHE A 24 -5.48 5.25 -28.99
CA PHE A 24 -5.50 6.49 -28.20
C PHE A 24 -4.31 6.60 -27.23
N LEU A 25 -3.93 5.51 -26.56
CA LEU A 25 -2.80 5.49 -25.62
C LEU A 25 -1.44 5.65 -26.32
N ASP A 26 -1.33 5.13 -27.55
CA ASP A 26 -0.08 5.10 -28.34
C ASP A 26 0.16 6.39 -29.16
N HIS A 27 -0.74 7.38 -29.04
CA HIS A 27 -0.58 8.68 -29.71
C HIS A 27 0.53 9.52 -29.06
N PRO A 28 1.47 10.09 -29.84
CA PRO A 28 2.64 10.82 -29.29
C PRO A 28 2.27 12.07 -28.48
N GLU A 29 1.07 12.61 -28.68
CA GLU A 29 0.51 13.74 -27.94
C GLU A 29 -0.13 13.37 -26.59
N ASN A 30 -0.35 12.08 -26.33
CA ASN A 30 -1.04 11.63 -25.13
C ASN A 30 -0.05 11.43 -23.97
N ASP A 31 -0.26 12.16 -22.88
CA ASP A 31 0.53 12.10 -21.65
C ASP A 31 0.11 10.95 -20.72
N LEU A 32 -1.09 10.39 -20.93
CA LEU A 32 -1.65 9.30 -20.13
C LEU A 32 -1.36 7.94 -20.78
N THR A 33 -0.33 7.24 -20.32
CA THR A 33 0.10 5.97 -20.93
C THR A 33 -0.39 4.72 -20.20
N ALA A 34 -0.81 4.81 -18.92
CA ALA A 34 -1.32 3.67 -18.16
C ALA A 34 -2.71 3.91 -17.55
N ASP A 35 -3.48 2.84 -17.34
CA ASP A 35 -4.83 2.91 -16.74
C ASP A 35 -4.84 3.59 -15.35
N ALA A 36 -3.74 3.45 -14.61
CA ALA A 36 -3.57 4.11 -13.32
C ALA A 36 -3.56 5.65 -13.41
N ASP A 37 -3.21 6.22 -14.56
CA ASP A 37 -3.10 7.67 -14.74
C ASP A 37 -4.45 8.34 -14.97
N PHE A 38 -5.42 7.64 -15.54
CA PHE A 38 -6.78 8.15 -15.75
C PHE A 38 -7.55 8.42 -14.45
N ALA A 39 -7.15 7.75 -13.37
CA ALA A 39 -7.77 7.88 -12.06
C ALA A 39 -6.94 8.75 -11.09
N ASN A 40 -5.91 9.42 -11.60
CA ASN A 40 -5.24 10.47 -10.84
C ASN A 40 -6.15 11.69 -10.71
N ARG A 41 -6.03 12.38 -9.58
CA ARG A 41 -6.64 13.69 -9.39
C ARG A 41 -6.06 14.63 -10.45
N ARG A 42 -6.92 15.27 -11.23
CA ARG A 42 -6.49 16.23 -12.24
C ARG A 42 -6.14 17.58 -11.59
N PRO A 43 -5.06 18.24 -12.02
CA PRO A 43 -4.82 19.62 -11.65
C PRO A 43 -5.95 20.51 -12.19
N PRO A 44 -6.20 21.68 -11.58
CA PRO A 44 -7.16 22.64 -12.11
C PRO A 44 -6.74 23.07 -13.52
N ALA A 45 -7.73 23.27 -14.39
CA ALA A 45 -7.46 23.73 -15.76
C ALA A 45 -6.82 25.13 -15.71
N PRO A 46 -5.72 25.36 -16.44
CA PRO A 46 -5.08 26.67 -16.49
C PRO A 46 -6.02 27.70 -17.13
N ARG A 47 -6.02 28.92 -16.59
CA ARG A 47 -6.88 30.04 -17.00
C ARG A 47 -6.14 31.07 -17.84
N THR A 48 -4.82 31.14 -17.74
CA THR A 48 -3.98 32.10 -18.48
C THR A 48 -2.86 31.41 -19.25
N ALA A 49 -2.28 32.11 -20.24
CA ALA A 49 -1.17 31.57 -21.03
C ALA A 49 0.08 31.34 -20.18
N GLU A 50 0.32 32.18 -19.17
CA GLU A 50 1.42 32.04 -18.21
C GLU A 50 1.23 30.79 -17.34
N GLU A 51 0.01 30.50 -16.91
CA GLU A 51 -0.29 29.28 -16.15
C GLU A 51 -0.02 28.01 -16.99
N VAL A 52 -0.37 28.03 -18.27
CA VAL A 52 -0.03 26.93 -19.21
C VAL A 52 1.50 26.79 -19.34
N ALA A 53 2.21 27.90 -19.51
CA ALA A 53 3.67 27.88 -19.66
C ALA A 53 4.40 27.44 -18.37
N SER A 54 3.83 27.71 -17.20
CA SER A 54 4.36 27.30 -15.89
C SER A 54 3.96 25.88 -15.47
N SER A 55 3.11 25.21 -16.25
CA SER A 55 2.65 23.86 -15.93
C SER A 55 3.81 22.86 -15.96
N THR A 56 3.70 21.80 -15.15
CA THR A 56 4.74 20.76 -15.13
C THR A 56 4.71 19.98 -16.44
N ASP A 57 5.88 19.82 -17.06
CA ASP A 57 6.08 19.00 -18.25
C ASP A 57 5.51 17.58 -18.04
N PRO A 58 4.65 17.08 -18.96
CA PRO A 58 4.07 15.74 -18.88
C PRO A 58 5.12 14.62 -18.73
N VAL A 59 6.30 14.74 -19.33
CA VAL A 59 7.37 13.73 -19.21
C VAL A 59 7.89 13.65 -17.78
N LEU A 60 8.15 14.80 -17.16
CA LEU A 60 8.58 14.87 -15.76
C LEU A 60 7.50 14.33 -14.81
N GLN A 61 6.22 14.53 -15.15
CA GLN A 61 5.12 13.98 -14.36
C GLN A 61 5.02 12.45 -14.49
N ALA A 62 5.23 11.89 -15.69
CA ALA A 62 5.25 10.44 -15.92
C ALA A 62 6.39 9.76 -15.14
N ASP A 63 7.58 10.37 -15.10
CA ASP A 63 8.71 9.88 -14.32
C ASP A 63 8.40 9.87 -12.81
N ARG A 64 7.80 10.95 -12.30
CA ARG A 64 7.34 11.04 -10.90
C ARG A 64 6.30 9.97 -10.57
N ASN A 65 5.39 9.66 -11.49
CA ASN A 65 4.37 8.62 -11.32
C ASN A 65 4.98 7.21 -11.26
N THR A 66 5.98 6.94 -12.08
CA THR A 66 6.72 5.66 -12.07
C THR A 66 7.51 5.51 -10.78
N MET A 67 8.21 6.56 -10.34
CA MET A 67 8.90 6.58 -9.04
C MET A 67 7.94 6.40 -7.87
N SER A 68 6.76 7.04 -7.90
CA SER A 68 5.74 6.88 -6.84
C SER A 68 5.29 5.42 -6.69
N THR A 69 5.14 4.71 -7.81
CA THR A 69 4.76 3.29 -7.80
C THR A 69 5.84 2.43 -7.15
N ARG A 70 7.11 2.65 -7.52
CA ARG A 70 8.25 1.94 -6.90
C ARG A 70 8.35 2.23 -5.41
N GLN A 71 8.20 3.49 -5.01
CA GLN A 71 8.21 3.91 -3.61
C GLN A 71 7.10 3.21 -2.80
N ALA A 72 5.90 3.03 -3.37
CA ALA A 72 4.81 2.35 -2.68
C ALA A 72 5.17 0.89 -2.36
N PHE A 73 5.74 0.16 -3.32
CA PHE A 73 6.18 -1.22 -3.08
C PHE A 73 7.37 -1.30 -2.12
N THR A 74 8.34 -0.39 -2.24
CA THR A 74 9.44 -0.31 -1.27
C THR A 74 8.93 -0.03 0.15
N TRP A 75 7.90 0.81 0.31
CA TRP A 75 7.26 1.07 1.60
C TRP A 75 6.56 -0.17 2.15
N LEU A 76 5.82 -0.90 1.31
CA LEU A 76 5.12 -2.14 1.68
C LEU A 76 6.11 -3.17 2.25
N PHE A 77 7.08 -3.59 1.42
CA PHE A 77 8.04 -4.62 1.82
C PHE A 77 8.96 -4.11 2.93
N GLY A 78 9.36 -2.84 2.89
CA GLY A 78 10.16 -2.21 3.92
C GLY A 78 9.47 -2.26 5.29
N THR A 79 8.17 -1.97 5.36
CA THR A 79 7.40 -2.03 6.62
C THR A 79 7.31 -3.46 7.16
N ILE A 80 7.00 -4.44 6.30
CA ILE A 80 6.88 -5.84 6.71
C ILE A 80 8.23 -6.38 7.20
N ILE A 81 9.29 -6.17 6.43
CA ILE A 81 10.65 -6.61 6.77
C ILE A 81 11.11 -5.92 8.06
N ALA A 82 10.91 -4.60 8.17
CA ALA A 82 11.28 -3.86 9.39
C ALA A 82 10.55 -4.39 10.62
N THR A 83 9.26 -4.72 10.50
CA THR A 83 8.47 -5.29 11.60
C THR A 83 9.07 -6.60 12.09
N VAL A 84 9.37 -7.53 11.17
CA VAL A 84 9.96 -8.84 11.51
C VAL A 84 11.36 -8.69 12.09
N VAL A 85 12.20 -7.86 11.47
CA VAL A 85 13.59 -7.63 11.92
C VAL A 85 13.62 -7.01 13.32
N VAL A 86 12.82 -5.97 13.56
CA VAL A 86 12.73 -5.33 14.89
C VAL A 86 12.25 -6.34 15.93
N ALA A 87 11.21 -7.11 15.62
CA ALA A 87 10.69 -8.13 16.52
C ALA A 87 11.72 -9.21 16.86
N TYR A 88 12.45 -9.67 15.86
CA TYR A 88 13.49 -10.68 16.04
C TYR A 88 14.66 -10.14 16.88
N VAL A 89 15.13 -8.92 16.60
CA VAL A 89 16.19 -8.27 17.39
C VAL A 89 15.75 -8.09 18.85
N LEU A 90 14.52 -7.64 19.09
CA LEU A 90 13.99 -7.47 20.44
C LEU A 90 13.78 -8.80 21.17
N ALA A 91 13.43 -9.87 20.45
CA ALA A 91 13.34 -11.21 21.03
C ALA A 91 14.73 -11.72 21.47
N TRP A 92 15.77 -11.42 20.68
CA TRP A 92 17.15 -11.69 21.08
C TRP A 92 17.57 -10.90 22.32
N VAL A 93 17.23 -9.61 22.39
CA VAL A 93 17.48 -8.79 23.59
C VAL A 93 16.80 -9.39 24.82
N ALA A 94 15.52 -9.79 24.70
CA ALA A 94 14.80 -10.47 25.78
C ALA A 94 15.49 -11.79 26.19
N ARG A 95 15.99 -12.56 25.21
CA ARG A 95 16.69 -13.82 25.46
C ARG A 95 18.02 -13.65 26.20
N LEU A 96 18.77 -12.59 25.86
CA LEU A 96 20.06 -12.26 26.46
C LEU A 96 19.92 -11.67 27.86
N MET A 97 18.83 -10.96 28.15
CA MET A 97 18.50 -10.48 29.49
C MET A 97 18.20 -11.64 30.46
N GLY A 98 17.77 -12.79 29.94
CA GLY A 98 17.41 -13.96 30.74
C GLY A 98 16.16 -13.74 31.62
N GLY A 99 15.89 -14.71 32.48
CA GLY A 99 14.82 -14.63 33.46
C GLY A 99 14.20 -15.98 33.81
N PRO A 100 13.42 -16.03 34.90
CA PRO A 100 12.97 -17.27 35.53
C PRO A 100 12.06 -18.11 34.64
N VAL A 101 11.38 -17.48 33.67
CA VAL A 101 10.47 -18.17 32.74
C VAL A 101 11.24 -19.02 31.73
N CYS A 102 12.42 -18.56 31.29
CA CYS A 102 13.30 -19.35 30.43
C CYS A 102 14.03 -20.45 31.20
N ASP A 103 14.37 -20.21 32.46
CA ASP A 103 15.06 -21.20 33.31
C ASP A 103 14.12 -22.35 33.72
N ALA A 104 12.83 -22.06 33.90
CA ALA A 104 11.78 -23.06 34.14
C ALA A 104 11.41 -23.88 32.88
N GLY A 105 11.84 -23.45 31.69
CA GLY A 105 11.50 -24.11 30.42
C GLY A 105 10.13 -23.72 29.84
N ASP A 106 9.44 -22.76 30.45
CA ASP A 106 8.09 -22.34 30.04
C ASP A 106 8.09 -21.45 28.78
N ALA A 107 9.20 -20.74 28.50
CA ALA A 107 9.34 -19.91 27.30
C ALA A 107 10.75 -20.01 26.68
N LEU A 108 10.81 -20.01 25.35
CA LEU A 108 12.07 -20.12 24.59
C LEU A 108 12.79 -18.78 24.37
N TRP A 109 12.04 -17.68 24.22
CA TRP A 109 12.58 -16.37 23.82
C TRP A 109 12.28 -15.25 24.82
N LEU A 110 11.03 -15.14 25.29
CA LEU A 110 10.59 -14.10 26.21
C LEU A 110 10.76 -14.57 27.67
N CYS A 111 11.93 -14.31 28.23
CA CYS A 111 12.39 -14.92 29.49
C CYS A 111 11.86 -14.29 30.78
N SER A 112 11.17 -13.15 30.70
CA SER A 112 10.65 -12.45 31.89
C SER A 112 9.27 -11.85 31.63
N ARG A 113 8.50 -11.65 32.70
CA ARG A 113 7.19 -10.97 32.61
C ARG A 113 7.31 -9.57 32.03
N SER A 114 8.34 -8.81 32.41
CA SER A 114 8.59 -7.50 31.83
C SER A 114 8.82 -7.58 30.32
N SER A 115 9.57 -8.57 29.84
CA SER A 115 9.77 -8.80 28.40
C SER A 115 8.47 -9.13 27.65
N GLN A 116 7.57 -9.88 28.27
CA GLN A 116 6.26 -10.19 27.69
C GLN A 116 5.35 -8.96 27.59
N ILE A 117 5.60 -7.92 28.39
CA ILE A 117 4.83 -6.67 28.36
C ILE A 117 5.40 -5.70 27.33
N TRP A 118 6.70 -5.39 27.40
CA TRP A 118 7.26 -4.34 26.53
C TRP A 118 7.45 -4.83 25.09
N TRP A 119 7.72 -6.12 24.87
CA TRP A 119 8.00 -6.65 23.52
C TRP A 119 6.79 -6.52 22.58
N PRO A 120 5.55 -6.94 22.95
CA PRO A 120 4.38 -6.72 22.12
C PRO A 120 4.11 -5.24 21.82
N LEU A 121 4.32 -4.36 22.80
CA LEU A 121 4.11 -2.92 22.66
C LEU A 121 5.07 -2.33 21.62
N VAL A 122 6.38 -2.54 21.82
CA VAL A 122 7.41 -1.94 20.95
C VAL A 122 7.34 -2.50 19.54
N THR A 123 7.13 -3.81 19.39
CA THR A 123 7.03 -4.43 18.05
C THR A 123 5.79 -4.01 17.29
N SER A 124 4.68 -3.73 17.98
CA SER A 124 3.43 -3.24 17.36
C SER A 124 3.52 -1.79 16.89
N LEU A 125 4.45 -0.98 17.42
CA LEU A 125 4.63 0.41 16.97
C LEU A 125 5.10 0.47 15.51
N VAL A 126 5.90 -0.49 15.05
CA VAL A 126 6.46 -0.50 13.70
C VAL A 126 5.37 -0.64 12.62
N PRO A 127 4.51 -1.67 12.63
CA PRO A 127 3.45 -1.79 11.64
C PRO A 127 2.40 -0.67 11.79
N ALA A 128 2.11 -0.20 13.00
CA ALA A 128 1.24 0.95 13.22
C ALA A 128 1.78 2.22 12.55
N ALA A 129 3.06 2.54 12.79
CA ALA A 129 3.74 3.67 12.16
C ALA A 129 3.81 3.50 10.62
N GLY A 130 3.99 2.28 10.13
CA GLY A 130 3.99 1.97 8.69
C GLY A 130 2.65 2.26 8.03
N VAL A 131 1.52 1.89 8.67
CA VAL A 131 0.16 2.21 8.19
C VAL A 131 -0.10 3.71 8.23
N ILE A 132 0.22 4.38 9.33
CA ILE A 132 0.04 5.83 9.49
C ILE A 132 0.89 6.60 8.46
N GLY A 133 2.16 6.23 8.30
CA GLY A 133 3.05 6.81 7.29
C GLY A 133 2.54 6.58 5.87
N CYS A 134 2.01 5.39 5.57
CA CYS A 134 1.37 5.10 4.28
C CYS A 134 0.19 6.04 4.01
N ALA A 135 -0.68 6.25 5.00
CA ALA A 135 -1.82 7.17 4.88
C ALA A 135 -1.37 8.62 4.63
N ILE A 136 -0.37 9.10 5.39
CA ILE A 136 0.18 10.45 5.22
C ILE A 136 0.79 10.63 3.83
N ILE A 137 1.64 9.68 3.39
CA ILE A 137 2.29 9.76 2.07
C ILE A 137 1.24 9.72 0.96
N MET A 138 0.23 8.86 1.09
CA MET A 138 -0.86 8.78 0.11
C MET A 138 -1.58 10.12 -0.05
N VAL A 139 -1.95 10.78 1.05
CA VAL A 139 -2.60 12.11 1.00
C VAL A 139 -1.67 13.16 0.37
N ARG A 140 -0.38 13.13 0.70
CA ARG A 140 0.61 14.02 0.08
C ARG A 140 0.70 13.80 -1.44
N LYS A 141 0.72 12.54 -1.89
CA LYS A 141 0.76 12.17 -3.32
C LYS A 141 -0.51 12.58 -4.07
N LEU A 142 -1.66 12.47 -3.42
CA LEU A 142 -2.95 12.92 -3.95
C LEU A 142 -2.98 14.45 -4.14
N ASN A 143 -2.43 15.20 -3.17
CA ASN A 143 -2.37 16.66 -3.23
C ASN A 143 -1.28 17.18 -4.18
N SER A 144 -0.25 16.38 -4.47
CA SER A 144 0.77 16.70 -5.48
C SER A 144 0.41 16.22 -6.90
N PHE A 145 -0.84 15.80 -7.13
CA PHE A 145 -1.33 15.30 -8.42
C PHE A 145 -0.51 14.14 -9.01
N THR A 146 0.20 13.39 -8.17
CA THR A 146 1.00 12.22 -8.56
C THR A 146 0.21 10.94 -8.37
N ARG A 147 0.70 9.84 -8.96
CA ARG A 147 0.04 8.54 -8.88
C ARG A 147 -0.14 8.05 -7.44
N TRP A 148 -1.41 8.03 -7.00
CA TRP A 148 -1.83 7.72 -5.62
C TRP A 148 -2.42 6.31 -5.46
N ARG A 149 -3.02 5.73 -6.51
CA ARG A 149 -3.67 4.40 -6.46
C ARG A 149 -2.77 3.27 -5.94
N PRO A 150 -1.48 3.17 -6.31
CA PRO A 150 -0.60 2.15 -5.74
C PRO A 150 -0.48 2.25 -4.22
N TRP A 151 -0.45 3.47 -3.67
CA TRP A 151 -0.41 3.70 -2.23
C TRP A 151 -1.70 3.24 -1.54
N MET A 152 -2.86 3.40 -2.18
CA MET A 152 -4.13 2.87 -1.67
C MET A 152 -4.10 1.34 -1.62
N GLY A 153 -3.58 0.69 -2.67
CA GLY A 153 -3.40 -0.76 -2.68
C GLY A 153 -2.47 -1.25 -1.55
N VAL A 154 -1.33 -0.58 -1.38
CA VAL A 154 -0.37 -0.87 -0.29
C VAL A 154 -1.00 -0.67 1.09
N PHE A 155 -1.75 0.41 1.29
CA PHE A 155 -2.47 0.68 2.52
C PHE A 155 -3.43 -0.47 2.90
N TRP A 156 -4.19 -0.97 1.92
CA TRP A 156 -5.10 -2.10 2.12
C TRP A 156 -4.42 -3.42 2.41
N VAL A 157 -3.14 -3.60 2.05
CA VAL A 157 -2.34 -4.77 2.43
C VAL A 157 -1.71 -4.58 3.81
N LEU A 158 -1.26 -3.36 4.13
CA LEU A 158 -0.62 -3.06 5.41
C LEU A 158 -1.59 -3.10 6.59
N ILE A 159 -2.85 -2.71 6.42
CA ILE A 159 -3.86 -2.80 7.49
C ILE A 159 -4.03 -4.24 8.00
N PRO A 160 -4.39 -5.24 7.18
CA PRO A 160 -4.58 -6.61 7.66
C PRO A 160 -3.27 -7.21 8.16
N PHE A 161 -2.12 -6.84 7.59
CA PHE A 161 -0.81 -7.21 8.13
C PHE A 161 -0.62 -6.68 9.57
N ALA A 162 -0.87 -5.37 9.79
CA ALA A 162 -0.74 -4.76 11.11
C ALA A 162 -1.74 -5.36 12.11
N MET A 163 -2.99 -5.60 11.69
CA MET A 163 -4.01 -6.26 12.52
C MET A 163 -3.57 -7.67 12.91
N MET A 164 -3.13 -8.49 11.94
CA MET A 164 -2.65 -9.84 12.21
C MET A 164 -1.45 -9.84 13.16
N TRP A 165 -0.51 -8.92 12.96
CA TRP A 165 0.65 -8.76 13.85
C TRP A 165 0.24 -8.40 15.29
N MET A 166 -0.64 -7.41 15.44
CA MET A 166 -1.15 -7.01 16.75
C MET A 166 -1.91 -8.16 17.42
N LEU A 167 -2.78 -8.86 16.70
CA LEU A 167 -3.53 -9.99 17.25
C LEU A 167 -2.61 -11.09 17.80
N GLN A 168 -1.52 -11.42 17.10
CA GLN A 168 -0.59 -12.43 17.61
C GLN A 168 0.27 -11.95 18.78
N THR A 169 0.70 -10.69 18.76
CA THR A 169 1.51 -10.16 19.87
C THR A 169 0.67 -9.87 21.12
N TRP A 170 -0.61 -9.52 20.95
CA TRP A 170 -1.52 -9.22 22.06
C TRP A 170 -1.95 -10.46 22.84
N GLN A 171 -1.95 -11.65 22.21
CA GLN A 171 -2.13 -12.93 22.91
C GLN A 171 -1.05 -13.17 23.98
N ILE A 172 0.13 -12.57 23.84
CA ILE A 172 1.21 -12.62 24.83
C ILE A 172 1.04 -11.50 25.86
N PHE A 173 0.62 -10.31 25.40
CA PHE A 173 0.49 -9.12 26.23
C PHE A 173 -0.61 -9.24 27.29
N ILE A 174 -1.80 -9.71 26.92
CA ILE A 174 -2.97 -9.72 27.82
C ILE A 174 -2.73 -10.61 29.05
N PRO A 175 -2.29 -11.88 28.92
CA PRO A 175 -2.00 -12.72 30.09
C PRO A 175 -0.93 -12.10 30.99
N ALA A 176 0.12 -11.54 30.39
CA ALA A 176 1.21 -10.91 31.15
C ALA A 176 0.77 -9.70 32.00
N LEU A 177 -0.38 -9.07 31.67
CA LEU A 177 -0.98 -8.01 32.48
C LEU A 177 -1.88 -8.53 33.60
N THR A 178 -2.53 -9.67 33.41
CA THR A 178 -3.51 -10.22 34.35
C THR A 178 -2.94 -11.17 35.40
N ASP A 179 -1.76 -11.73 35.15
CA ASP A 179 -1.01 -12.56 36.10
C ASP A 179 -0.30 -11.73 37.20
#